data_AF-A0A2M9P5T0-F1
#
_entry.id   AF-A0A2M9P5T0-F1
#
_cell.length_a   1.000
_cell.length_b   1.000
_cell.length_c   1.000
_cell.angle_alpha   90.00
_cell.angle_beta   90.00
_cell.angle_gamma   90.00
#
_symmetry.space_group_name_H-M   'P 1'
#
loop_
_entity.id
_entity.type
_entity.pdbx_description
1 polymer ?
#
loop_
_entity_poly.entity_id
_entity_poly.type
_entity_poly.pdbx_seq_one_letter_code
_entity_poly.pdbx_strand_id
1 'polypeptide(L)' 'MDIKGHLQNNWAVGTGLYVNTSDGFTIRDSDMTDFKIAMNIWGTDDVTIEGNSIRRMNHDGLFLG' A
#
# COMPACT_ATOMS: atom_id res chain seq x y z
N MET A 1 10.74 -3.55 -4.28
CA MET A 1 11.24 -2.58 -3.27
C MET A 1 10.83 -3.05 -1.88
N ASP A 2 11.60 -2.81 -0.81
CA ASP A 2 11.20 -3.13 0.58
C ASP A 2 10.73 -1.85 1.28
N ILE A 3 9.47 -1.80 1.71
CA ILE A 3 8.81 -0.63 2.29
C ILE A 3 8.23 -1.04 3.66
N LYS A 4 8.72 -0.40 4.72
CA LYS A 4 8.34 -0.74 6.11
C LYS A 4 7.65 0.42 6.78
N GLY A 5 6.51 0.14 7.36
CA GLY A 5 5.81 1.06 8.24
C GLY A 5 6.35 1.01 9.66
N HIS A 6 5.71 1.79 10.52
CA HIS A 6 6.05 1.84 11.93
C HIS A 6 5.01 1.09 12.75
N LEU A 7 5.47 0.46 13.83
CA LEU A 7 4.60 -0.15 14.82
C LEU A 7 4.46 0.77 16.02
N GLN A 8 3.23 1.07 16.40
CA GLN A 8 2.92 1.74 17.66
C GLN A 8 2.22 0.74 18.58
N ASN A 9 2.85 0.39 19.70
CA ASN A 9 2.33 -0.62 20.64
C ASN A 9 2.00 -1.97 19.97
N ASN A 10 2.87 -2.44 19.06
CA ASN A 10 2.69 -3.62 18.22
C ASN A 10 1.55 -3.54 17.17
N TRP A 11 0.96 -2.36 16.99
CA TRP A 11 -0.02 -2.13 15.93
C TRP A 11 0.61 -1.35 14.79
N ALA A 12 0.41 -1.83 13.57
CA ALA A 12 0.83 -1.12 12.38
C ALA A 12 0.10 0.23 12.26
N VAL A 13 0.82 1.31 11.93
CA VAL A 13 0.25 2.67 11.84
C VAL A 13 0.58 3.34 10.51
N GLY A 14 -0.32 4.23 10.08
CA GLY A 14 -0.16 5.05 8.87
C GLY A 14 -0.44 4.32 7.56
N THR A 15 -0.37 5.08 6.47
CA THR A 15 -0.52 4.57 5.10
C THR A 15 0.87 4.41 4.47
N GLY A 16 1.15 3.27 3.84
CA GLY A 16 2.44 3.03 3.20
C GLY A 16 2.60 3.84 1.92
N LEU A 17 1.70 3.63 0.97
CA LEU A 17 1.63 4.39 -0.27
C LEU A 17 0.24 5.00 -0.44
N TYR A 18 0.21 6.31 -0.61
CA TYR A 18 -1.00 7.05 -0.99
C TYR A 18 -0.83 7.56 -2.42
N VAL A 19 -1.75 7.18 -3.30
CA VAL A 19 -1.78 7.65 -4.69
C VAL A 19 -3.12 8.31 -4.96
N ASN A 20 -3.08 9.55 -5.43
CA ASN A 20 -4.25 10.30 -5.83
C ASN A 20 -3.89 11.09 -7.09
N THR A 21 -4.06 10.44 -8.23
CA THR A 21 -3.73 10.96 -9.56
C THR A 21 -4.68 10.36 -10.58
N SER A 22 -4.90 11.03 -11.70
CA SER A 22 -5.67 10.50 -12.83
C SER A 22 -4.83 9.63 -13.77
N ASP A 23 -3.50 9.72 -13.67
CA ASP A 23 -2.61 9.05 -14.61
C ASP A 23 -2.33 7.61 -14.17
N GLY A 24 -2.47 6.66 -15.09
CA GLY A 24 -2.20 5.24 -14.84
C GLY A 24 -0.77 4.99 -14.37
N PHE A 25 -0.59 3.97 -13.53
CA PHE A 25 0.71 3.64 -12.95
C PHE A 25 0.88 2.14 -12.71
N THR A 26 2.14 1.73 -12.48
CA THR A 26 2.49 0.35 -12.16
C THR A 26 3.25 0.27 -10.84
N ILE A 27 2.80 -0.61 -9.95
CA ILE A 27 3.53 -1.02 -8.74
C ILE A 27 3.85 -2.50 -8.88
N ARG A 28 5.13 -2.85 -8.81
CA ARG A 28 5.56 -4.24 -8.93
C ARG A 28 6.69 -4.65 -8.01
N ASP A 29 6.79 -5.94 -7.78
CA ASP A 29 7.93 -6.62 -7.15
C ASP A 29 8.33 -5.98 -5.80
N SER A 30 7.33 -5.60 -5.00
CA SER A 30 7.53 -4.90 -3.73
C SER A 30 7.02 -5.66 -2.53
N ASP A 31 7.73 -5.53 -1.42
CA ASP A 31 7.39 -6.09 -0.11
C ASP A 31 7.00 -4.94 0.81
N MET A 32 5.75 -4.95 1.26
CA MET A 32 5.17 -3.93 2.14
C MET A 32 4.73 -4.56 3.45
N THR A 33 5.28 -4.08 4.57
CA THR A 33 4.96 -4.59 5.90
C THR A 33 4.71 -3.46 6.90
N ASP A 34 3.88 -3.72 7.90
CA ASP A 34 3.71 -2.85 9.08
C ASP A 34 3.00 -1.52 8.85
N PHE A 35 1.99 -1.51 7.96
CA PHE A 35 1.12 -0.34 7.76
C PHE A 35 -0.30 -0.56 8.28
N LYS A 36 -0.99 0.53 8.59
CA LYS A 36 -2.44 0.47 8.77
C LYS A 36 -3.11 0.13 7.45
N ILE A 37 -2.78 0.90 6.41
CA ILE A 37 -3.14 0.61 5.03
C ILE A 37 -1.87 0.55 4.19
N ALA A 38 -1.57 -0.57 3.53
CA ALA A 38 -0.34 -0.66 2.72
C ALA A 38 -0.42 0.24 1.48
N MET A 39 -1.51 0.14 0.71
CA MET A 39 -1.76 0.97 -0.48
C MET A 39 -3.16 1.58 -0.43
N ASN A 40 -3.25 2.89 -0.59
CA ASN A 40 -4.51 3.63 -0.68
C ASN A 40 -4.52 4.46 -1.97
N ILE A 41 -5.28 4.00 -2.96
CA ILE A 41 -5.31 4.55 -4.32
C ILE A 41 -6.70 5.09 -4.60
N TRP A 42 -6.76 6.34 -5.07
CA TRP A 42 -8.01 7.05 -5.37
C TRP A 42 -7.97 7.72 -6.73
N GLY A 43 -9.10 7.63 -7.44
CA GLY A 43 -9.36 8.47 -8.62
C GLY A 43 -8.42 8.20 -9.81
N THR A 44 -7.87 6.99 -9.89
CA THR A 44 -6.94 6.57 -10.95
C THR A 44 -7.57 5.51 -11.84
N ASP A 45 -7.40 5.67 -13.15
CA ASP A 45 -7.72 4.66 -14.16
C ASP A 45 -6.42 3.95 -14.63
N ASP A 46 -6.53 2.71 -15.12
CA ASP A 46 -5.39 1.93 -15.67
C ASP A 46 -4.23 1.68 -14.68
N VAL A 47 -4.55 1.01 -13.58
CA VAL A 47 -3.58 0.66 -12.52
C VAL A 47 -3.16 -0.80 -12.62
N THR A 48 -1.84 -1.06 -12.67
CA THR A 48 -1.28 -2.41 -12.59
C THR A 48 -0.56 -2.62 -11.26
N ILE A 49 -0.95 -3.66 -10.52
CA ILE A 49 -0.33 -4.08 -9.26
C ILE A 49 0.04 -5.56 -9.37
N GLU A 50 1.34 -5.86 -9.48
CA GLU A 50 1.81 -7.22 -9.81
C GLU A 50 3.00 -7.65 -8.93
N GLY A 51 3.04 -8.92 -8.51
CA GLY A 51 4.22 -9.48 -7.85
C GLY A 51 4.55 -8.86 -6.48
N ASN A 52 3.57 -8.23 -5.82
CA ASN A 52 3.78 -7.59 -4.52
C ASN A 52 3.44 -8.52 -3.35
N SER A 53 4.21 -8.44 -2.26
CA SER A 53 3.93 -9.08 -0.97
C SER A 53 3.46 -8.03 0.03
N ILE A 54 2.31 -8.24 0.66
CA ILE A 54 1.74 -7.33 1.67
C ILE A 54 1.43 -8.12 2.92
N ARG A 55 2.04 -7.74 4.06
CA ARG A 55 1.99 -8.53 5.30
C ARG A 55 1.86 -7.64 6.52
N ARG A 56 1.28 -8.16 7.61
CA ARG A 56 1.18 -7.47 8.91
C ARG A 56 0.48 -6.10 8.82
N MET A 57 -0.70 -6.08 8.19
CA MET A 57 -1.59 -4.92 8.16
C MET A 57 -2.58 -4.99 9.32
N ASN A 58 -3.02 -3.83 9.85
CA ASN A 58 -4.12 -3.80 10.83
C ASN A 58 -5.43 -3.21 10.28
N HIS A 59 -5.46 -2.77 9.01
CA HIS A 59 -6.68 -2.41 8.28
C HIS A 59 -6.67 -3.08 6.89
N ASP A 60 -6.28 -2.37 5.82
CA ASP A 60 -6.32 -2.89 4.44
C ASP A 60 -4.93 -3.15 3.88
N GLY A 61 -4.78 -4.23 3.10
CA GLY A 61 -3.60 -4.40 2.27
C GLY A 61 -3.61 -3.46 1.05
N LEU A 62 -4.77 -3.32 0.44
CA LEU A 62 -5.00 -2.51 -0.74
C LEU A 62 -6.41 -1.92 -0.67
N PHE A 63 -6.50 -0.60 -0.79
CA PHE A 63 -7.74 0.13 -0.97
C PHE A 63 -7.75 0.79 -2.36
N LEU A 64 -8.82 0.59 -3.12
CA LEU A 64 -9.10 1.23 -4.41
C LEU A 64 -10.45 1.95 -4.30
N GLY A 65 -10.51 3.25 -4.59
CA GLY A 65 -11.73 4.07 -4.50
C GLY A 65 -11.86 5.15 -5.56
#